data_AF-A0A410JTL8-F1
#
_entry.id   AF-A0A410JTL8-F1
#
_cell.length_a   1.000
_cell.length_b   1.000
_cell.length_c   1.000
_cell.angle_alpha   90.00
_cell.angle_beta   90.00
_cell.angle_gamma   90.00
#
_symmetry.space_group_name_H-M   'P 1'
#
loop_
_entity.id
_entity.type
_entity.pdbx_description
1 polymer ?
#
loop_
_entity_poly.entity_id
_entity_poly.type
_entity_poly.pdbx_seq_one_letter_code
_entity_poly.pdbx_strand_id
1 'polypeptide(L)'
;MSHIIKTFAFFGLFFTLFNCTPNYIALQDAEQGLFLERSQKVSPQTFFNRRMESELKSRLDRNWYIVNEDMDNVYFGQLEKRNTISFVNPFYRVNKAELDSLFPAYRSIEGKHIKAKMFQSFVKPILDERLNSLCPQSQQIDYKKRDYKLTKNGIESEVKFVGKCYEKRIFTAEIKATLNPKNLEIISEDIKIK
;
A
#
# COMPACT_ATOMS: atom_id res chain seq x y z
N MET A 1 3.16 25.71 68.59
CA MET A 1 2.83 26.01 67.19
C MET A 1 2.86 24.73 66.37
N SER A 2 1.78 24.48 65.62
CA SER A 2 1.64 23.54 64.50
C SER A 2 1.55 22.03 64.79
N HIS A 3 0.35 21.60 65.19
CA HIS A 3 -0.30 20.41 64.62
C HIS A 3 -0.74 20.70 63.17
N ILE A 4 -0.70 19.70 62.29
CA ILE A 4 -1.65 19.35 61.18
C ILE A 4 -0.97 18.17 60.44
N ILE A 5 -1.20 16.94 60.87
CA ILE A 5 -2.25 16.01 60.40
C ILE A 5 -1.97 15.45 58.99
N LYS A 6 -1.65 14.16 59.03
CA LYS A 6 -1.63 13.18 57.94
C LYS A 6 -2.98 13.11 57.23
N THR A 7 -2.96 12.59 55.99
CA THR A 7 -4.07 12.03 55.21
C THR A 7 -4.64 12.98 54.16
N PHE A 8 -4.32 12.73 52.88
CA PHE A 8 -5.31 12.68 51.80
C PHE A 8 -4.74 11.92 50.59
N ALA A 9 -5.40 10.79 50.29
CA ALA A 9 -5.54 10.03 49.04
C ALA A 9 -4.51 10.29 47.92
N PHE A 10 -3.68 9.33 47.51
CA PHE A 10 -4.08 8.05 46.91
C PHE A 10 -5.16 8.21 45.81
N PHE A 11 -4.96 9.14 44.88
CA PHE A 11 -5.72 9.22 43.64
C PHE A 11 -4.80 9.66 42.51
N GLY A 12 -4.57 8.78 41.52
CA GLY A 12 -3.81 9.12 40.32
C GLY A 12 -2.86 8.06 39.80
N LEU A 13 -2.81 6.85 40.38
CA LEU A 13 -2.29 5.67 39.67
C LEU A 13 -3.40 5.15 38.74
N PHE A 14 -3.85 5.99 37.81
CA PHE A 14 -4.60 5.53 36.66
C PHE A 14 -3.61 4.70 35.84
N PHE A 15 -3.68 3.39 36.06
CA PHE A 15 -3.15 2.37 35.19
C PHE A 15 -3.41 2.76 33.72
N THR A 16 -2.43 3.36 33.08
CA THR A 16 -2.29 3.29 31.63
C THR A 16 -1.81 1.89 31.30
N LEU A 17 -2.65 0.89 31.56
CA LEU A 17 -2.65 -0.35 30.80
C LEU A 17 -3.14 0.07 29.42
N PHE A 18 -2.26 0.70 28.64
CA PHE A 18 -2.40 0.66 27.20
C PHE A 18 -2.41 -0.81 26.85
N ASN A 19 -3.62 -1.34 26.67
CA ASN A 19 -3.82 -2.67 26.15
C ASN A 19 -2.99 -2.78 24.88
N CYS A 20 -1.85 -3.46 24.95
CA CYS A 20 -1.19 -4.03 23.80
C CYS A 20 -2.10 -5.14 23.28
N THR A 21 -3.25 -4.77 22.70
CA THR A 21 -4.05 -5.72 21.96
C THR A 21 -3.17 -6.22 20.82
N PRO A 22 -2.98 -7.55 20.71
CA PRO A 22 -2.20 -8.10 19.63
C PRO A 22 -2.77 -7.61 18.30
N ASN A 23 -1.93 -7.01 17.47
CA ASN A 23 -2.30 -6.52 16.13
C ASN A 23 -2.34 -7.67 15.11
N TYR A 24 -2.89 -8.82 15.52
CA TYR A 24 -3.06 -9.99 14.69
C TYR A 24 -4.34 -10.74 15.07
N ILE A 25 -4.84 -11.56 14.15
CA ILE A 25 -6.04 -12.36 14.32
C ILE A 25 -5.93 -13.65 13.50
N ALA A 26 -6.62 -14.73 13.90
CA ALA A 26 -6.75 -15.90 13.02
C ALA A 26 -7.56 -15.51 11.77
N LEU A 27 -7.15 -16.00 10.59
CA LEU A 27 -7.82 -15.65 9.33
C LEU A 27 -9.30 -15.99 9.36
N GLN A 28 -9.65 -17.19 9.84
CA GLN A 28 -11.03 -17.64 9.94
C GLN A 28 -11.89 -16.74 10.84
N ASP A 29 -11.36 -16.29 11.98
CA ASP A 29 -12.06 -15.38 12.88
C ASP A 29 -12.29 -14.02 12.19
N ALA A 30 -11.27 -13.52 11.49
CA ALA A 30 -11.37 -12.28 10.72
C ALA A 30 -12.45 -12.39 9.63
N GLU A 31 -12.45 -13.46 8.85
CA GLU A 31 -13.44 -13.72 7.78
C GLU A 31 -14.87 -13.85 8.33
N GLN A 32 -15.03 -14.36 9.56
CA GLN A 32 -16.32 -14.48 10.24
C GLN A 32 -16.77 -13.18 10.94
N GLY A 33 -15.93 -12.15 10.98
CA GLY A 33 -16.24 -10.88 11.63
C GLY A 33 -16.11 -10.92 13.15
N LEU A 34 -15.34 -11.87 13.67
CA LEU A 34 -15.05 -12.01 15.09
C LEU A 34 -13.81 -11.18 15.45
N PHE A 35 -13.76 -10.66 16.68
CA PHE A 35 -12.61 -9.94 17.25
C PHE A 35 -12.06 -8.78 16.40
N LEU A 36 -12.92 -8.14 15.59
CA LEU A 36 -12.56 -7.05 14.69
C LEU A 36 -12.02 -5.82 15.44
N GLU A 37 -12.38 -5.66 16.71
CA GLU A 37 -11.88 -4.60 17.60
C GLU A 37 -10.36 -4.67 17.85
N ARG A 38 -9.72 -5.82 17.59
CA ARG A 38 -8.25 -5.98 17.67
C ARG A 38 -7.50 -5.28 16.55
N SER A 39 -8.20 -4.88 15.49
CA SER A 39 -7.58 -4.21 14.35
C SER A 39 -7.10 -2.79 14.69
N GLN A 40 -5.91 -2.45 14.21
CA GLN A 40 -5.40 -1.08 14.32
C GLN A 40 -6.03 -0.18 13.24
N LYS A 41 -6.62 0.94 13.67
CA LYS A 41 -7.17 1.95 12.74
C LYS A 41 -6.05 2.67 12.00
N VAL A 42 -6.18 2.78 10.68
CA VAL A 42 -5.24 3.47 9.79
C VAL A 42 -5.98 4.38 8.79
N SER A 43 -5.24 5.23 8.09
CA SER A 43 -5.79 6.12 7.07
C SER A 43 -5.94 5.42 5.70
N PRO A 44 -6.75 5.96 4.77
CA PRO A 44 -6.81 5.49 3.38
C PRO A 44 -5.45 5.50 2.68
N GLN A 45 -4.59 6.49 2.97
CA GLN A 45 -3.24 6.53 2.41
C GLN A 45 -2.38 5.37 2.93
N THR A 46 -2.48 5.03 4.22
CA THR A 46 -1.77 3.87 4.77
C THR A 46 -2.27 2.57 4.12
N PHE A 47 -3.59 2.40 3.98
CA PHE A 47 -4.18 1.27 3.24
C PHE A 47 -3.62 1.17 1.83
N PHE A 48 -3.62 2.28 1.08
CA PHE A 48 -3.11 2.34 -0.28
C PHE A 48 -1.63 1.96 -0.35
N ASN A 49 -0.79 2.55 0.51
CA ASN A 49 0.64 2.26 0.57
C ASN A 49 0.90 0.77 0.81
N ARG A 50 0.20 0.16 1.75
CA ARG A 50 0.29 -1.29 2.00
C ARG A 50 -0.09 -2.09 0.76
N ARG A 51 -1.22 -1.77 0.12
CA ARG A 51 -1.65 -2.45 -1.11
C ARG A 51 -0.64 -2.29 -2.25
N MET A 52 0.11 -1.18 -2.31
CA MET A 52 1.21 -0.95 -3.26
C MET A 52 2.46 -1.80 -2.98
N GLU A 53 2.68 -2.30 -1.77
CA GLU A 53 3.78 -3.22 -1.46
C GLU A 53 3.59 -4.59 -2.11
N SER A 54 2.36 -4.96 -2.49
CA SER A 54 2.07 -6.24 -3.15
C SER A 54 2.87 -6.37 -4.45
N GLU A 55 3.61 -7.46 -4.58
CA GLU A 55 4.52 -7.71 -5.69
C GLU A 55 3.76 -8.23 -6.93
N LEU A 56 4.35 -8.04 -8.11
CA LEU A 56 3.83 -8.64 -9.35
C LEU A 56 3.99 -10.17 -9.35
N LYS A 57 5.04 -10.68 -8.69
CA LYS A 57 5.29 -12.11 -8.54
C LYS A 57 4.55 -12.63 -7.30
N SER A 58 3.74 -13.66 -7.48
CA SER A 58 2.80 -14.27 -6.52
C SER A 58 3.47 -14.98 -5.33
N ARG A 59 4.33 -14.28 -4.60
CA ARG A 59 4.76 -14.69 -3.26
C ARG A 59 3.60 -14.36 -2.31
N LEU A 60 2.72 -15.36 -2.14
CA LEU A 60 1.47 -15.25 -1.37
C LEU A 60 1.68 -14.68 0.03
N ASP A 61 2.87 -14.91 0.61
CA ASP A 61 3.32 -14.49 1.94
C ASP A 61 3.55 -12.98 2.11
N ARG A 62 3.50 -12.18 1.04
CA ARG A 62 3.77 -10.73 1.11
C ARG A 62 2.65 -9.84 0.61
N ASN A 63 1.58 -10.42 0.09
CA ASN A 63 0.45 -9.65 -0.39
C ASN A 63 -0.41 -9.18 0.78
N TRP A 64 -1.05 -8.04 0.58
CA TRP A 64 -2.00 -7.46 1.52
C TRP A 64 -3.42 -7.79 1.07
N TYR A 65 -4.22 -8.38 1.95
CA TYR A 65 -5.56 -8.87 1.62
C TYR A 65 -6.62 -8.15 2.43
N ILE A 66 -7.76 -7.87 1.81
CA ILE A 66 -8.98 -7.53 2.51
C ILE A 66 -9.55 -8.84 3.03
N VAL A 67 -9.80 -8.92 4.33
CA VAL A 67 -10.23 -10.15 5.00
C VAL A 67 -11.67 -10.06 5.52
N ASN A 68 -12.16 -8.84 5.74
CA ASN A 68 -13.56 -8.58 6.07
C ASN A 68 -13.95 -7.13 5.74
N GLU A 69 -15.24 -6.87 5.63
CA GLU A 69 -15.84 -5.54 5.50
C GLU A 69 -17.15 -5.50 6.29
N ASP A 70 -17.33 -4.46 7.10
CA ASP A 70 -18.62 -4.15 7.73
C ASP A 70 -19.24 -2.87 7.13
N MET A 71 -20.20 -2.25 7.83
CA MET A 71 -20.83 -1.00 7.38
C MET A 71 -19.88 0.19 7.41
N ASP A 72 -18.93 0.22 8.35
CA ASP A 72 -18.12 1.39 8.66
C ASP A 72 -16.66 1.24 8.24
N ASN A 73 -16.16 0.01 8.15
CA ASN A 73 -14.75 -0.30 8.03
C ASN A 73 -14.44 -1.42 7.04
N VAL A 74 -13.23 -1.34 6.49
CA VAL A 74 -12.58 -2.38 5.70
C VAL A 74 -11.41 -2.93 6.50
N TYR A 75 -11.36 -4.25 6.66
CA TYR A 75 -10.36 -4.95 7.45
C TYR A 75 -9.36 -5.64 6.53
N PHE A 76 -8.07 -5.44 6.78
CA PHE A 76 -7.04 -5.94 5.88
C PHE A 76 -5.71 -6.22 6.59
N GLY A 77 -4.86 -7.04 5.97
CA GLY A 77 -3.55 -7.40 6.53
C GLY A 77 -2.75 -8.36 5.65
N GLN A 78 -1.58 -8.77 6.11
CA GLN A 78 -0.80 -9.82 5.45
C GLN A 78 -1.13 -11.19 6.04
N LEU A 79 -1.11 -12.22 5.21
CA LEU A 79 -1.34 -13.59 5.66
C LEU A 79 -0.02 -14.21 6.12
N GLU A 80 0.04 -14.58 7.39
CA GLU A 80 1.14 -15.37 7.97
C GLU A 80 0.64 -16.78 8.26
N LYS A 81 1.32 -17.80 7.73
CA LYS A 81 1.02 -19.19 8.06
C LYS A 81 1.96 -19.67 9.15
N ARG A 82 1.42 -20.13 10.28
CA ARG A 82 2.17 -20.84 11.33
C ARG A 82 1.57 -22.22 11.52
N ASN A 83 2.33 -23.26 11.19
CA ASN A 83 1.86 -24.65 11.15
C ASN A 83 0.63 -24.80 10.22
N THR A 84 -0.49 -25.30 10.74
CA THR A 84 -1.75 -25.51 10.01
C THR A 84 -2.70 -24.30 10.09
N ILE A 85 -2.35 -23.27 10.86
CA ILE A 85 -3.23 -22.11 11.11
C ILE A 85 -2.70 -20.90 10.34
N SER A 86 -3.62 -20.19 9.69
CA SER A 86 -3.32 -18.92 9.01
C SER A 86 -3.77 -17.75 9.87
N PHE A 87 -2.94 -16.73 9.97
CA PHE A 87 -3.17 -15.51 10.72
C PHE A 87 -3.10 -14.31 9.79
N VAL A 88 -3.79 -13.24 10.17
CA VAL A 88 -3.66 -11.92 9.58
C VAL A 88 -2.77 -11.09 10.50
N ASN A 89 -1.59 -10.72 10.04
CA ASN A 89 -0.62 -9.95 10.81
C ASN A 89 0.26 -9.10 9.86
N PRO A 90 0.30 -7.77 10.01
CA PRO A 90 -0.51 -6.97 10.94
C PRO A 90 -1.99 -6.91 10.51
N PHE A 91 -2.90 -6.66 11.46
CA PHE A 91 -4.35 -6.59 11.24
C PHE A 91 -4.90 -5.16 11.35
N TYR A 92 -5.20 -4.55 10.21
CA TYR A 92 -5.63 -3.16 10.14
C TYR A 92 -7.11 -3.01 9.80
N ARG A 93 -7.65 -1.83 10.14
CA ARG A 93 -8.93 -1.34 9.63
C ARG A 93 -8.81 0.08 9.11
N VAL A 94 -9.59 0.40 8.09
CA VAL A 94 -9.70 1.73 7.50
C VAL A 94 -11.17 2.11 7.35
N ASN A 95 -11.50 3.40 7.51
CA ASN A 95 -12.87 3.86 7.33
C ASN A 95 -13.32 3.66 5.88
N LYS A 96 -14.44 2.96 5.71
CA LYS A 96 -14.97 2.55 4.41
C LYS A 96 -15.45 3.73 3.59
N ALA A 97 -16.23 4.64 4.17
CA ALA A 97 -16.76 5.80 3.47
C ALA A 97 -15.66 6.74 2.93
N GLU A 98 -14.62 7.00 3.73
CA GLU A 98 -13.46 7.77 3.31
C GLU A 98 -12.68 7.06 2.20
N LEU A 99 -12.49 5.74 2.32
CA LEU A 99 -11.81 4.94 1.31
C LEU A 99 -12.61 4.85 0.00
N ASP A 100 -13.92 4.63 0.04
CA ASP A 100 -14.78 4.59 -1.15
C ASP A 100 -14.79 5.94 -1.89
N SER A 101 -14.67 7.06 -1.15
CA SER A 101 -14.58 8.40 -1.73
C SER A 101 -13.26 8.63 -2.49
N LEU A 102 -12.13 8.19 -1.92
CA LEU A 102 -10.80 8.40 -2.52
C LEU A 102 -10.40 7.32 -3.52
N PHE A 103 -10.74 6.07 -3.24
CA PHE A 103 -10.32 4.90 -4.01
C PHE A 103 -11.45 3.87 -4.17
N PRO A 104 -12.55 4.19 -4.88
CA PRO A 104 -13.76 3.36 -4.95
C PRO A 104 -13.54 1.94 -5.46
N ALA A 105 -12.48 1.69 -6.24
CA ALA A 105 -12.19 0.39 -6.81
C ALA A 105 -11.15 -0.43 -6.01
N TYR A 106 -10.88 -0.10 -4.75
CA TYR A 106 -9.86 -0.78 -3.93
C TYR A 106 -10.03 -2.31 -3.81
N ARG A 107 -11.27 -2.81 -4.01
CA ARG A 107 -11.62 -4.23 -4.00
C ARG A 107 -11.06 -4.99 -5.19
N SER A 108 -11.10 -4.37 -6.38
CA SER A 108 -10.66 -4.99 -7.64
C SER A 108 -9.28 -4.50 -8.09
N ILE A 109 -8.86 -3.32 -7.63
CA ILE A 109 -7.59 -2.70 -8.03
C ILE A 109 -6.59 -2.85 -6.89
N GLU A 110 -5.53 -3.61 -7.15
CA GLU A 110 -4.40 -3.77 -6.24
C GLU A 110 -3.17 -3.05 -6.80
N GLY A 111 -2.13 -2.93 -5.98
CA GLY A 111 -0.88 -2.30 -6.41
C GLY A 111 -0.26 -2.93 -7.66
N LYS A 112 -0.43 -4.24 -7.86
CA LYS A 112 0.05 -4.94 -9.07
C LYS A 112 -0.64 -4.45 -10.34
N HIS A 113 -1.93 -4.10 -10.28
CA HIS A 113 -2.69 -3.58 -11.43
C HIS A 113 -2.20 -2.17 -11.79
N ILE A 114 -1.96 -1.32 -10.79
CA ILE A 114 -1.41 0.04 -10.97
C ILE A 114 0.00 -0.03 -11.58
N LYS A 115 0.89 -0.85 -11.00
CA LYS A 115 2.25 -1.07 -11.51
C LYS A 115 2.23 -1.58 -12.96
N ALA A 116 1.38 -2.56 -13.26
CA ALA A 116 1.23 -3.09 -14.61
C ALA A 116 0.72 -2.03 -15.59
N LYS A 117 -0.28 -1.23 -15.19
CA LYS A 117 -0.79 -0.13 -16.02
C LYS A 117 0.30 0.89 -16.36
N MET A 118 1.09 1.32 -15.37
CA MET A 118 2.22 2.23 -15.60
C MET A 118 3.29 1.62 -16.52
N PHE A 119 3.60 0.33 -16.33
CA PHE A 119 4.57 -0.35 -17.17
C PHE A 119 4.09 -0.45 -18.62
N GLN A 120 2.86 -0.92 -18.85
CA GLN A 120 2.33 -1.14 -20.20
C GLN A 120 2.06 0.17 -20.95
N SER A 121 1.57 1.20 -20.26
CA SER A 121 1.18 2.45 -20.92
C SER A 121 2.37 3.36 -21.22
N PHE A 122 3.43 3.30 -20.41
CA PHE A 122 4.54 4.26 -20.50
C PHE A 122 5.91 3.61 -20.65
N VAL A 123 6.27 2.71 -19.72
CA VAL A 123 7.63 2.18 -19.67
C VAL A 123 7.92 1.30 -20.89
N LYS A 124 7.03 0.37 -21.21
CA LYS A 124 7.20 -0.56 -22.33
C LYS A 124 7.32 0.17 -23.68
N PRO A 125 6.43 1.10 -24.07
CA PRO A 125 6.59 1.87 -25.31
C PRO A 125 7.94 2.59 -25.41
N ILE A 126 8.39 3.24 -24.34
CA ILE A 126 9.68 3.94 -24.31
C ILE A 126 10.85 2.96 -24.53
N LEU A 127 10.80 1.78 -23.90
CA LEU A 127 11.82 0.75 -24.08
C LEU A 127 11.80 0.18 -25.50
N ASP A 128 10.62 -0.08 -26.06
CA ASP A 128 10.46 -0.60 -27.41
C ASP A 128 11.02 0.39 -28.45
N GLU A 129 10.73 1.69 -28.31
CA GLU A 129 11.20 2.73 -29.22
C GLU A 129 12.70 3.03 -29.06
N ARG A 130 13.19 3.15 -27.80
CA ARG A 130 14.50 3.75 -27.51
C ARG A 130 15.58 2.75 -27.11
N LEU A 131 15.22 1.55 -26.67
CA LEU A 131 16.20 0.56 -26.22
C LEU A 131 16.23 -0.65 -27.14
N ASN A 132 15.08 -1.23 -27.47
CA ASN A 132 15.00 -2.47 -28.24
C ASN A 132 15.49 -2.29 -29.68
N SER A 133 15.26 -1.12 -30.26
CA SER A 133 15.78 -0.74 -31.59
C SER A 133 17.32 -0.63 -31.61
N LEU A 134 17.93 -0.19 -30.51
CA LEU A 134 19.36 0.07 -30.44
C LEU A 134 20.16 -1.12 -29.88
N CYS A 135 19.57 -1.90 -28.98
CA CYS A 135 20.28 -2.90 -28.17
C CYS A 135 19.43 -4.15 -27.85
N PRO A 136 19.12 -4.98 -28.86
CA PRO A 136 18.23 -6.13 -28.69
C PRO A 136 18.79 -7.27 -27.81
N GLN A 137 20.13 -7.38 -27.68
CA GLN A 137 20.77 -8.54 -27.02
C GLN A 137 21.26 -8.29 -25.58
N SER A 138 21.28 -7.05 -25.09
CA SER A 138 21.80 -6.74 -23.74
C SER A 138 21.13 -5.50 -23.11
N GLN A 139 19.79 -5.52 -23.10
CA GLN A 139 19.02 -4.46 -22.45
C GLN A 139 19.04 -4.61 -20.93
N GLN A 140 19.31 -3.50 -20.24
CA GLN A 140 19.16 -3.40 -18.79
C GLN A 140 18.33 -2.16 -18.46
N ILE A 141 17.41 -2.32 -17.49
CA ILE A 141 16.55 -1.25 -17.01
C ILE A 141 16.86 -1.02 -15.54
N ASP A 142 17.28 0.19 -15.22
CA ASP A 142 17.64 0.59 -13.87
C ASP A 142 16.60 1.59 -13.35
N TYR A 143 15.66 1.12 -12.54
CA TYR A 143 14.62 1.94 -11.93
C TYR A 143 15.19 2.76 -10.77
N LYS A 144 15.23 4.09 -10.94
CA LYS A 144 15.68 5.04 -9.92
C LYS A 144 14.56 5.46 -8.98
N LYS A 145 13.32 5.49 -9.45
CA LYS A 145 12.15 5.86 -8.64
C LYS A 145 10.91 5.14 -9.14
N ARG A 146 10.09 4.67 -8.21
CA ARG A 146 8.73 4.15 -8.42
C ARG A 146 7.90 4.56 -7.21
N ASP A 147 7.20 5.67 -7.34
CA ASP A 147 6.42 6.26 -6.27
C ASP A 147 4.95 6.37 -6.67
N TYR A 148 4.05 6.12 -5.73
CA TYR A 148 2.62 6.07 -5.94
C TYR A 148 1.91 6.67 -4.74
N LYS A 149 1.00 7.61 -4.98
CA LYS A 149 0.28 8.33 -3.94
C LYS A 149 -1.19 8.44 -4.28
N LEU A 150 -2.05 8.25 -3.28
CA LEU A 150 -3.48 8.42 -3.42
C LEU A 150 -3.82 9.86 -3.02
N THR A 151 -4.41 10.62 -3.93
CA THR A 151 -4.85 12.00 -3.67
C THR A 151 -6.31 12.16 -4.04
N LYS A 152 -6.90 13.32 -3.70
CA LYS A 152 -8.28 13.65 -4.08
C LYS A 152 -8.48 13.71 -5.60
N ASN A 153 -7.41 13.91 -6.35
CA ASN A 153 -7.43 14.04 -7.81
C ASN A 153 -7.19 12.70 -8.53
N GLY A 154 -6.77 11.66 -7.79
CA GLY A 154 -6.52 10.33 -8.31
C GLY A 154 -5.25 9.70 -7.76
N ILE A 155 -4.72 8.73 -8.49
CA ILE A 155 -3.49 8.03 -8.14
C ILE A 155 -2.32 8.70 -8.87
N GLU A 156 -1.57 9.52 -8.15
CA GLU A 156 -0.34 10.11 -8.64
C GLU A 156 0.76 9.05 -8.70
N SER A 157 1.38 8.90 -9.86
CA SER A 157 2.41 7.90 -10.12
C SER A 157 3.64 8.57 -10.72
N GLU A 158 4.80 8.33 -10.13
CA GLU A 158 6.08 8.81 -10.64
C GLU A 158 7.04 7.64 -10.87
N VAL A 159 7.47 7.47 -12.11
CA VAL A 159 8.41 6.42 -12.51
C VAL A 159 9.61 7.05 -13.18
N LYS A 160 10.80 6.82 -12.61
CA LYS A 160 12.08 7.23 -13.19
C LYS A 160 12.95 6.03 -13.43
N PHE A 161 13.42 5.88 -14.66
CA PHE A 161 14.28 4.75 -15.03
C PHE A 161 15.31 5.15 -16.07
N VAL A 162 16.39 4.36 -16.11
CA VAL A 162 17.49 4.51 -17.04
C VAL A 162 17.52 3.28 -17.93
N GLY A 163 17.47 3.50 -19.24
CA GLY A 163 17.72 2.45 -20.24
C GLY A 163 19.21 2.36 -20.51
N LYS A 164 19.78 1.16 -20.33
CA LYS A 164 21.18 0.88 -20.61
C LYS A 164 21.32 -0.24 -21.63
N CYS A 165 22.37 -0.12 -22.42
CA CYS A 165 22.87 -1.16 -23.30
C CYS A 165 24.21 -1.61 -22.78
N TYR A 166 24.29 -2.86 -22.28
CA TYR A 166 25.37 -3.27 -21.39
C TYR A 166 25.49 -2.24 -20.23
N GLU A 167 26.68 -1.68 -19.99
CA GLU A 167 26.90 -0.65 -18.97
C GLU A 167 26.68 0.79 -19.47
N LYS A 168 26.49 0.98 -20.79
CA LYS A 168 26.35 2.32 -21.38
C LYS A 168 24.92 2.81 -21.24
N ARG A 169 24.76 3.98 -20.59
CA ARG A 169 23.48 4.70 -20.53
C ARG A 169 23.07 5.16 -21.93
N ILE A 170 21.86 4.79 -22.34
CA ILE A 170 21.25 5.26 -23.60
C ILE A 170 20.34 6.46 -23.33
N PHE A 171 19.45 6.35 -22.34
CA PHE A 171 18.53 7.43 -21.98
C PHE A 171 18.14 7.38 -20.50
N THR A 172 17.58 8.47 -20.01
CA THR A 172 16.86 8.57 -18.75
C THR A 172 15.43 9.03 -19.04
N ALA A 173 14.45 8.30 -18.54
CA ALA A 173 13.04 8.66 -18.63
C ALA A 173 12.48 8.96 -17.24
N GLU A 174 11.69 10.02 -17.16
CA GLU A 174 10.88 10.41 -15.99
C GLU A 174 9.43 10.57 -16.46
N ILE A 175 8.55 9.76 -15.88
CA ILE A 175 7.12 9.73 -16.17
C ILE A 175 6.40 10.19 -14.91
N LYS A 176 5.50 11.16 -15.04
CA LYS A 176 4.54 11.54 -14.02
C LYS A 176 3.16 11.38 -14.62
N ALA A 177 2.28 10.64 -13.95
CA ALA A 177 0.92 10.43 -14.42
C ALA A 177 -0.06 10.47 -13.24
N THR A 178 -1.27 10.93 -13.50
CA THR A 178 -2.40 10.80 -12.58
C THR A 178 -3.39 9.80 -13.18
N LEU A 179 -3.71 8.74 -12.44
CA LEU A 179 -4.66 7.72 -12.86
C LEU A 179 -5.99 7.88 -12.12
N ASN A 180 -7.09 7.62 -12.81
CA ASN A 180 -8.41 7.58 -12.20
C ASN A 180 -8.51 6.38 -11.23
N PRO A 181 -8.88 6.59 -9.96
CA PRO A 181 -8.88 5.53 -8.96
C PRO A 181 -9.99 4.48 -9.18
N LYS A 182 -10.97 4.74 -10.05
CA LYS A 182 -12.07 3.81 -10.35
C LYS A 182 -11.71 2.78 -11.43
N ASN A 183 -10.93 3.17 -12.43
CA ASN A 183 -10.70 2.36 -13.63
C ASN A 183 -9.26 2.41 -14.17
N LEU A 184 -8.36 3.15 -13.52
CA LEU A 184 -6.97 3.38 -13.94
C LEU A 184 -6.81 4.06 -15.31
N GLU A 185 -7.83 4.75 -15.81
CA GLU A 185 -7.68 5.63 -16.97
C GLU A 185 -6.71 6.78 -16.65
N ILE A 186 -5.92 7.17 -17.65
CA ILE A 186 -4.94 8.25 -17.49
C ILE A 186 -5.68 9.58 -17.53
N ILE A 187 -5.58 10.37 -16.46
CA ILE A 187 -6.16 11.71 -16.35
C ILE A 187 -5.17 12.74 -16.90
N SER A 188 -3.90 12.60 -16.56
CA SER A 188 -2.82 13.48 -17.01
C SER A 188 -1.50 12.73 -17.06
N GLU A 189 -0.59 13.20 -17.91
CA GLU A 189 0.75 12.66 -18.05
C GLU A 189 1.76 13.76 -18.41
N ASP A 190 2.97 13.63 -17.90
CA ASP A 190 4.16 14.40 -18.25
C ASP A 190 5.32 13.41 -18.40
N ILE A 191 5.90 13.34 -19.60
CA ILE A 191 6.95 12.39 -19.95
C ILE A 191 8.18 13.19 -20.38
N LYS A 192 9.29 12.97 -19.68
CA LYS A 192 10.59 13.60 -19.98
C LYS A 192 11.63 12.55 -20.26
N ILE A 193 12.21 12.59 -21.45
CA ILE A 193 13.26 11.67 -21.88
C ILE A 193 14.51 12.49 -22.23
N LYS A 194 15.67 12.07 -21.70
CA LYS A 194 16.98 12.71 -21.91
C LYS A 194 18.04 11.70 -22.27
#